data_AF-U9UD37-F1
#
_entry.id   AF-U9UD37-F1
#
_cell.length_a   1.000
_cell.length_b   1.000
_cell.length_c   1.000
_cell.angle_alpha   90.00
_cell.angle_beta   90.00
_cell.angle_gamma   90.00
#
_symmetry.space_group_name_H-M   'P 1'
#
loop_
_entity.id
_entity.type
_entity.pdbx_description
1 polymer ?
#
loop_
_entity_poly.entity_id
_entity_poly.type
_entity_poly.pdbx_seq_one_letter_code
_entity_poly.pdbx_strand_id
1 'polypeptide(L)'
;MNMLRFNGFKCLLVLSILCYLTHPVLSDCRDATFDVNFDYFPDKVYFDNDIGTSNSGFNVTYHNNYVILTNKHTSETYVLYCTATQPAVAAATNYIQVPVTNVVVSDRSFISFLEILGEEKTSLKYVDDKKTITSPCLQKYNYLYDNFNYANTSL
;
A
#
# COMPACT_ATOMS: atom_id res chain seq x y z
N MET A 1 -0.57 -38.78 30.19
CA MET A 1 0.63 -38.10 29.67
C MET A 1 1.05 -38.84 28.41
N ASN A 2 0.44 -38.49 27.26
CA ASN A 2 0.74 -39.12 25.97
C ASN A 2 1.48 -38.10 25.11
N MET A 3 2.78 -38.34 24.92
CA MET A 3 3.65 -37.56 24.06
C MET A 3 3.23 -37.75 22.60
N LEU A 4 2.79 -36.67 21.96
CA LEU A 4 2.67 -36.59 20.51
C LEU A 4 4.08 -36.59 19.90
N ARG A 5 4.49 -37.71 19.30
CA ARG A 5 5.72 -37.80 18.50
C ARG A 5 5.45 -37.20 17.12
N PHE A 6 5.84 -35.95 16.92
CA PHE A 6 5.86 -35.34 15.59
C PHE A 6 7.16 -35.71 14.86
N ASN A 7 7.04 -36.51 13.80
CA ASN A 7 8.14 -36.81 12.89
C ASN A 7 8.57 -35.51 12.17
N GLY A 8 9.79 -35.04 12.48
CA GLY A 8 10.29 -33.70 12.11
C GLY A 8 10.26 -33.35 10.62
N PHE A 9 10.18 -34.34 9.73
CA PHE A 9 10.15 -34.11 8.28
C PHE A 9 8.80 -33.62 7.73
N LYS A 10 7.68 -33.96 8.38
CA LYS A 10 6.34 -33.52 7.92
C LYS A 10 5.97 -32.11 8.43
N CYS A 11 6.55 -31.68 9.55
CA CYS A 11 6.28 -30.36 10.12
C CYS A 11 7.00 -29.25 9.31
N LEU A 12 8.22 -29.53 8.81
CA LEU A 12 8.98 -28.63 7.96
C LEU A 12 8.28 -28.29 6.63
N LEU A 13 7.63 -29.28 6.01
CA LEU A 13 6.93 -29.11 4.72
C LEU A 13 5.63 -28.30 4.88
N VAL A 14 4.93 -28.45 6.01
CA VAL A 14 3.74 -27.65 6.33
C VAL A 14 4.13 -26.22 6.71
N LEU A 15 5.26 -26.03 7.42
CA LEU A 15 5.75 -24.70 7.78
C LEU A 15 6.26 -23.91 6.56
N SER A 16 6.89 -24.58 5.58
CA SER A 16 7.29 -23.93 4.33
C SER A 16 6.08 -23.53 3.48
N ILE A 17 5.05 -24.37 3.38
CA ILE A 17 3.82 -24.03 2.63
C ILE A 17 3.05 -22.89 3.32
N LEU A 18 3.03 -22.85 4.66
CA LEU A 18 2.46 -21.70 5.37
C LEU A 18 3.26 -20.42 5.16
N CYS A 19 4.60 -20.45 5.11
CA CYS A 19 5.40 -19.25 4.80
C CYS A 19 5.09 -18.70 3.39
N TYR A 20 4.91 -19.55 2.38
CA TYR A 20 4.51 -19.08 1.03
C TYR A 20 3.14 -18.41 1.00
N LEU A 21 2.21 -18.82 1.88
CA LEU A 21 0.86 -18.29 1.93
C LEU A 21 0.69 -17.07 2.86
N THR A 22 1.73 -16.67 3.60
CA THR A 22 1.65 -15.58 4.59
C THR A 22 2.54 -14.39 4.30
N HIS A 23 3.18 -14.27 3.13
CA HIS A 23 3.92 -13.03 2.84
C HIS A 23 2.95 -11.85 2.78
N PRO A 24 3.02 -10.88 3.71
CA PRO A 24 2.37 -9.61 3.47
C PRO A 24 3.14 -8.97 2.31
N VAL A 25 2.51 -8.93 1.12
CA VAL A 25 3.18 -8.83 -0.20
C VAL A 25 4.01 -7.54 -0.42
N LEU A 26 4.14 -6.66 0.57
CA LEU A 26 4.81 -5.38 0.43
C LEU A 26 5.90 -5.10 1.48
N SER A 27 6.10 -5.94 2.51
CA SER A 27 7.13 -5.65 3.54
C SER A 27 8.56 -5.84 3.04
N ASP A 28 8.78 -6.75 2.08
CA ASP A 28 10.12 -7.26 1.77
C ASP A 28 10.77 -6.59 0.55
N CYS A 29 10.01 -5.77 -0.19
CA CYS A 29 10.48 -5.14 -1.42
C CYS A 29 11.46 -3.97 -1.18
N ARG A 30 11.65 -3.57 0.07
CA ARG A 30 12.59 -2.51 0.49
C ARG A 30 13.86 -3.06 1.14
N ASP A 31 13.99 -4.38 1.26
CA ASP A 31 15.11 -5.05 1.92
C ASP A 31 16.27 -5.35 0.94
N ALA A 32 17.44 -5.65 1.48
CA ALA A 32 18.64 -6.02 0.74
C ALA A 32 18.48 -7.30 -0.10
N THR A 33 17.44 -8.10 0.17
CA THR A 33 17.08 -9.32 -0.56
C THR A 33 16.08 -9.08 -1.69
N PHE A 34 15.85 -7.83 -2.09
CA PHE A 34 14.99 -7.45 -3.20
C PHE A 34 15.35 -8.21 -4.51
N ASP A 35 14.35 -8.83 -5.14
CA ASP A 35 14.47 -9.48 -6.45
C ASP A 35 13.73 -8.69 -7.52
N VAL A 36 14.47 -8.13 -8.47
CA VAL A 36 13.91 -7.34 -9.59
C VAL A 36 12.95 -8.13 -10.49
N ASN A 37 13.03 -9.46 -10.47
CA ASN A 37 12.21 -10.33 -11.31
C ASN A 37 10.93 -10.80 -10.63
N PHE A 38 10.75 -10.51 -9.33
CA PHE A 38 9.57 -10.89 -8.58
C PHE A 38 8.44 -9.86 -8.76
N ASP A 39 7.22 -10.33 -9.02
CA ASP A 39 6.03 -9.48 -9.12
C ASP A 39 5.50 -9.13 -7.72
N TYR A 40 5.88 -7.95 -7.22
CA TYR A 40 5.42 -7.38 -5.94
C TYR A 40 4.03 -6.76 -6.03
N PHE A 41 3.41 -6.71 -7.22
CA PHE A 41 2.04 -6.22 -7.43
C PHE A 41 1.18 -7.28 -8.15
N PRO A 42 0.97 -8.46 -7.52
CA PRO A 42 0.24 -9.56 -8.16
C PRO A 42 -1.26 -9.25 -8.32
N ASP A 43 -1.83 -8.43 -7.45
CA ASP A 43 -3.23 -8.02 -7.51
C ASP A 43 -3.39 -6.85 -8.49
N LYS A 44 -3.96 -7.14 -9.66
CA LYS A 44 -4.06 -6.19 -10.78
C LYS A 44 -5.49 -5.69 -10.93
N VAL A 45 -5.63 -4.37 -10.91
CA VAL A 45 -6.86 -3.68 -11.32
C VAL A 45 -6.84 -3.50 -12.82
N TYR A 46 -7.85 -4.03 -13.49
CA TYR A 46 -8.13 -3.77 -14.89
C TYR A 46 -9.35 -2.85 -14.99
N PHE A 47 -9.27 -1.83 -15.84
CA PHE A 47 -10.43 -1.03 -16.18
C PHE A 47 -11.10 -1.67 -17.39
N ASP A 48 -12.41 -1.95 -17.32
CA ASP A 48 -13.22 -2.64 -18.35
C ASP A 48 -13.34 -1.82 -19.66
N ASN A 49 -12.26 -1.72 -20.45
CA ASN A 49 -12.21 -0.88 -21.66
C ASN A 49 -10.91 -0.83 -22.47
N ASP A 50 -9.95 -1.75 -22.33
CA ASP A 50 -8.87 -1.87 -23.33
C ASP A 50 -9.40 -2.20 -24.75
N ILE A 51 -10.69 -2.45 -24.88
CA ILE A 51 -11.46 -2.50 -26.14
C ILE A 51 -12.53 -1.38 -26.16
N GLY A 52 -12.09 -0.14 -26.31
CA GLY A 52 -12.72 0.84 -27.21
C GLY A 52 -13.99 1.62 -26.81
N THR A 53 -14.71 1.35 -25.72
CA THR A 53 -16.01 2.07 -25.49
C THR A 53 -16.33 2.55 -24.08
N SER A 54 -15.51 2.27 -23.07
CA SER A 54 -15.60 3.02 -21.81
C SER A 54 -14.34 3.88 -21.72
N ASN A 55 -14.39 5.10 -21.22
CA ASN A 55 -13.20 5.95 -21.07
C ASN A 55 -12.82 5.98 -19.60
N SER A 56 -12.08 4.97 -19.13
CA SER A 56 -11.56 4.98 -17.77
C SER A 56 -10.72 6.24 -17.63
N GLY A 57 -11.05 7.11 -16.69
CA GLY A 57 -10.31 8.35 -16.43
C GLY A 57 -8.84 8.10 -16.05
N PHE A 58 -8.45 6.84 -15.90
CA PHE A 58 -7.12 6.38 -15.56
C PHE A 58 -6.60 5.34 -16.56
N ASN A 59 -5.28 5.29 -16.71
CA ASN A 59 -4.55 4.20 -17.33
C ASN A 59 -3.58 3.62 -16.29
N VAL A 60 -3.44 2.29 -16.22
CA VAL A 60 -2.53 1.63 -15.29
C VAL A 60 -1.62 0.66 -16.03
N THR A 61 -0.33 0.70 -15.73
CA THR A 61 0.68 -0.21 -16.29
C THR A 61 1.49 -0.79 -15.15
N TYR A 62 1.49 -2.12 -15.05
CA TYR A 62 2.17 -2.86 -14.00
C TYR A 62 3.56 -3.30 -14.47
N HIS A 63 4.54 -3.11 -13.60
CA HIS A 63 5.85 -3.72 -13.65
C HIS A 63 6.07 -4.52 -12.37
N ASN A 64 7.09 -5.38 -12.36
CA ASN A 64 7.39 -6.25 -11.23
C ASN A 64 7.50 -5.51 -9.88
N ASN A 65 8.09 -4.32 -9.88
CA ASN A 65 8.43 -3.57 -8.67
C ASN A 65 7.89 -2.13 -8.64
N TYR A 66 7.12 -1.72 -9.66
CA TYR A 66 6.41 -0.44 -9.65
C TYR A 66 5.18 -0.47 -10.57
N VAL A 67 4.25 0.45 -10.35
CA VAL A 67 3.03 0.65 -11.12
C VAL A 67 3.00 2.09 -11.60
N ILE A 68 2.72 2.27 -12.89
CA ILE A 68 2.47 3.59 -13.49
C ILE A 68 0.95 3.77 -13.55
N LEU A 69 0.45 4.83 -12.91
CA LEU A 69 -0.94 5.24 -12.94
C LEU A 69 -1.03 6.63 -13.58
N THR A 70 -1.70 6.74 -14.73
CA THR A 70 -1.88 8.00 -15.43
C THR A 70 -3.32 8.45 -15.33
N ASN A 71 -3.56 9.65 -14.80
CA ASN A 71 -4.85 10.31 -14.82
C ASN A 71 -5.04 11.03 -16.17
N LYS A 72 -5.99 10.56 -16.99
CA LYS A 72 -6.25 11.11 -18.33
C LYS A 72 -6.92 12.49 -18.29
N HIS A 73 -7.55 12.86 -17.18
CA HIS A 73 -8.19 14.17 -17.02
C HIS A 73 -7.18 15.26 -16.69
N THR A 74 -6.22 14.98 -15.81
CA THR A 74 -5.20 15.96 -15.37
C THR A 74 -3.88 15.82 -16.12
N SER A 75 -3.71 14.75 -16.91
CA SER A 75 -2.44 14.37 -17.55
C SER A 75 -1.29 14.14 -16.56
N GLU A 76 -1.62 13.86 -15.30
CA GLU A 76 -0.62 13.53 -14.27
C GLU A 76 -0.30 12.04 -14.30
N THR A 77 0.99 11.74 -14.13
CA THR A 77 1.49 10.37 -14.02
C THR A 77 2.06 10.13 -12.63
N TYR A 78 1.48 9.16 -11.95
CA TYR A 78 1.87 8.70 -10.62
C TYR A 78 2.64 7.39 -10.75
N VAL A 79 3.77 7.29 -10.07
CA VAL A 79 4.57 6.06 -10.01
C VAL A 79 4.53 5.53 -8.58
N LEU A 80 3.83 4.42 -8.41
CA LEU A 80 3.75 3.69 -7.15
C LEU A 80 4.87 2.64 -7.16
N TYR A 81 5.82 2.68 -6.22
CA TYR A 81 7.01 1.83 -6.29
C TYR A 81 7.30 1.09 -4.98
N CYS A 82 7.73 -0.17 -5.10
CA CYS A 82 8.06 -1.06 -4.01
C CYS A 82 9.58 -1.36 -4.05
N THR A 83 10.40 -0.32 -3.82
CA THR A 83 11.86 -0.41 -3.82
C THR A 83 12.45 0.60 -2.83
N ALA A 84 13.68 0.36 -2.36
CA ALA A 84 14.41 1.33 -1.53
C ALA A 84 14.71 2.64 -2.28
N THR A 85 15.03 2.53 -3.57
CA THR A 85 15.34 3.66 -4.45
C THR A 85 14.25 3.84 -5.50
N GLN A 86 13.85 5.08 -5.72
CA GLN A 86 12.85 5.44 -6.72
C GLN A 86 13.28 5.03 -8.16
N PRO A 87 12.40 4.42 -8.96
CA PRO A 87 12.68 4.11 -10.35
C PRO A 87 12.66 5.37 -11.25
N ALA A 88 13.53 5.41 -12.25
CA ALA A 88 13.53 6.46 -13.26
C ALA A 88 12.43 6.19 -14.30
N VAL A 89 11.37 7.01 -14.30
CA VAL A 89 10.23 6.90 -15.21
C VAL A 89 10.04 8.26 -15.88
N ALA A 90 10.02 8.28 -17.21
CA ALA A 90 9.83 9.51 -17.98
C ALA A 90 8.44 10.10 -17.73
N ALA A 91 8.36 11.44 -17.64
CA ALA A 91 7.12 12.19 -17.43
C ALA A 91 6.36 11.85 -16.12
N ALA A 92 6.98 11.14 -15.17
CA ALA A 92 6.41 10.94 -13.85
C ALA A 92 6.26 12.29 -13.14
N THR A 93 5.03 12.62 -12.76
CA THR A 93 4.69 13.82 -12.01
C THR A 93 4.92 13.61 -10.52
N ASN A 94 4.55 12.43 -10.01
CA ASN A 94 4.57 12.10 -8.60
C ASN A 94 5.07 10.68 -8.37
N TYR A 95 5.73 10.49 -7.23
CA TYR A 95 6.26 9.21 -6.79
C TYR A 95 5.71 8.86 -5.42
N ILE A 96 5.16 7.66 -5.28
CA ILE A 96 4.55 7.15 -4.06
C ILE A 96 5.23 5.84 -3.71
N GLN A 97 5.92 5.79 -2.57
CA GLN A 97 6.50 4.55 -2.09
C GLN A 97 5.42 3.67 -1.47
N VAL A 98 5.42 2.39 -1.82
CA VAL A 98 4.52 1.36 -1.31
C VAL A 98 5.35 0.34 -0.50
N PRO A 99 4.90 -0.08 0.70
CA PRO A 99 3.69 0.38 1.38
C PRO A 99 3.85 1.83 1.85
N VAL A 100 2.75 2.57 1.83
CA VAL A 100 2.74 3.95 2.35
C VAL A 100 2.90 3.85 3.86
N THR A 101 3.73 4.71 4.45
CA THR A 101 4.03 4.68 5.90
C THR A 101 3.53 5.92 6.63
N ASN A 102 3.35 7.02 5.90
CA ASN A 102 2.87 8.29 6.43
C ASN A 102 1.86 8.89 5.46
N VAL A 103 0.62 9.05 5.92
CA VAL A 103 -0.50 9.64 5.19
C VAL A 103 -1.04 10.82 5.98
N VAL A 104 -1.20 11.94 5.29
CA VAL A 104 -1.83 13.15 5.81
C VAL A 104 -3.11 13.37 5.01
N VAL A 105 -4.22 13.54 5.72
CA VAL A 105 -5.54 13.74 5.11
C VAL A 105 -6.02 15.15 5.41
N SER A 106 -6.08 15.99 4.38
CA SER A 106 -6.65 17.34 4.46
C SER A 106 -8.15 17.35 4.19
N ASP A 107 -8.63 16.51 3.26
CA ASP A 107 -10.06 16.34 2.98
C ASP A 107 -10.56 15.01 3.56
N ARG A 108 -11.55 15.11 4.45
CA ARG A 108 -12.14 14.00 5.19
C ARG A 108 -12.86 13.00 4.29
N SER A 109 -13.24 13.38 3.07
CA SER A 109 -13.83 12.48 2.09
C SER A 109 -12.93 11.27 1.79
N PHE A 110 -11.61 11.41 1.97
CA PHE A 110 -10.63 10.34 1.77
C PHE A 110 -10.51 9.35 2.92
N ILE A 111 -11.04 9.67 4.11
CA ILE A 111 -10.93 8.81 5.30
C ILE A 111 -11.53 7.43 5.05
N SER A 112 -12.75 7.38 4.48
CA SER A 112 -13.44 6.10 4.26
C SER A 112 -12.67 5.20 3.30
N PHE A 113 -11.92 5.76 2.34
CA PHE A 113 -11.08 4.98 1.45
C PHE A 113 -9.89 4.37 2.20
N LEU A 114 -9.25 5.12 3.09
CA LEU A 114 -8.16 4.59 3.92
C LEU A 114 -8.62 3.47 4.86
N GLU A 115 -9.84 3.56 5.37
CA GLU A 115 -10.44 2.51 6.20
C GLU A 115 -10.74 1.23 5.42
N ILE A 116 -11.23 1.36 4.18
CA ILE A 116 -11.42 0.22 3.28
C ILE A 116 -10.08 -0.46 2.99
N LEU A 117 -9.01 0.33 2.88
CA LEU A 117 -7.65 -0.17 2.67
C LEU A 117 -6.99 -0.71 3.94
N GLY A 118 -7.59 -0.56 5.12
CA GLY A 118 -7.00 -0.97 6.40
C GLY A 118 -5.82 -0.08 6.85
N GLU A 119 -5.64 1.07 6.21
CA GLU A 119 -4.52 2.00 6.42
C GLU A 119 -4.80 3.03 7.52
N GLU A 120 -6.00 2.98 8.11
CA GLU A 120 -6.47 3.96 9.09
C GLU A 120 -5.65 3.95 10.38
N LYS A 121 -4.94 2.86 10.69
CA LYS A 121 -4.15 2.73 11.93
C LYS A 121 -2.64 2.83 11.73
N THR A 122 -2.14 2.28 10.63
CA THR A 122 -0.71 2.09 10.38
C THR A 122 -0.08 3.32 9.75
N SER A 123 -0.78 3.90 8.79
CA SER A 123 -0.21 4.88 7.87
C SER A 123 -0.79 6.27 8.08
N LEU A 124 -2.04 6.40 8.53
CA LEU A 124 -2.66 7.68 8.82
C LEU A 124 -2.00 8.37 10.03
N LYS A 125 -1.39 9.53 9.78
CA LYS A 125 -0.65 10.32 10.77
C LYS A 125 -1.38 11.59 11.20
N TYR A 126 -2.13 12.18 10.28
CA TYR A 126 -2.85 13.43 10.53
C TYR A 126 -4.17 13.46 9.77
N VAL A 127 -5.20 14.04 10.40
CA VAL A 127 -6.48 14.39 9.79
C VAL A 127 -6.85 15.81 10.18
N ASP A 128 -7.32 16.59 9.23
CA ASP A 128 -7.71 17.98 9.51
C ASP A 128 -9.02 18.08 10.33
N ASP A 129 -8.94 18.84 11.44
CA ASP A 129 -9.98 19.04 12.45
C ASP A 129 -10.68 17.73 12.89
N LYS A 130 -9.98 17.00 13.76
CA LYS A 130 -10.38 15.72 14.37
C LYS A 130 -11.79 15.68 15.00
N LYS A 131 -12.34 16.83 15.41
CA LYS A 131 -13.61 16.89 16.18
C LYS A 131 -14.83 16.55 15.33
N THR A 132 -14.68 16.59 14.02
CA THR A 132 -15.73 16.40 13.03
C THR A 132 -15.62 15.06 12.31
N ILE A 133 -14.62 14.26 12.65
CA ILE A 133 -14.50 12.88 12.17
C ILE A 133 -15.67 12.09 12.74
N THR A 134 -16.53 11.58 11.86
CA THR A 134 -17.70 10.77 12.22
C THR A 134 -17.43 9.27 12.17
N SER A 135 -16.28 8.86 11.62
CA SER A 135 -15.93 7.44 11.57
C SER A 135 -15.74 6.87 12.98
N PRO A 136 -16.49 5.83 13.37
CA PRO A 136 -16.27 5.12 14.62
C PRO A 136 -14.89 4.46 14.69
N CYS A 137 -14.34 4.02 13.54
CA CYS A 137 -13.04 3.37 13.47
C CYS A 137 -11.93 4.35 13.85
N LEU A 138 -11.91 5.55 13.27
CA LEU A 138 -10.95 6.58 13.66
C LEU A 138 -11.21 7.14 15.06
N GLN A 139 -12.46 7.33 15.45
CA GLN A 139 -12.79 7.81 16.80
C GLN A 139 -12.24 6.92 17.91
N LYS A 140 -12.23 5.60 17.69
CA LYS A 140 -11.60 4.63 18.60
C LYS A 140 -10.10 4.89 18.81
N TYR A 141 -9.42 5.45 17.83
CA TYR A 141 -7.97 5.69 17.84
C TYR A 141 -7.61 7.18 17.85
N ASN A 142 -8.56 8.07 18.18
CA ASN A 142 -8.35 9.53 18.11
C ASN A 142 -7.14 10.05 18.91
N TYR A 143 -6.66 9.29 19.90
CA TYR A 143 -5.47 9.60 20.69
C TYR A 143 -4.14 9.40 19.93
N LEU A 144 -4.14 8.70 18.79
CA LEU A 144 -2.94 8.44 17.99
C LEU A 144 -2.60 9.59 17.03
N TYR A 145 -3.57 10.44 16.70
CA TYR A 145 -3.43 11.47 15.66
C TYR A 145 -3.02 12.85 16.20
N ASP A 146 -2.81 12.98 17.52
CA ASP A 146 -2.51 14.25 18.20
C ASP A 146 -1.02 14.65 18.24
N ASN A 147 -0.13 13.87 17.61
CA ASN A 147 1.31 14.05 17.76
C ASN A 147 2.04 14.69 16.57
N PHE A 148 1.35 15.15 15.53
CA PHE A 148 2.01 15.88 14.43
C PHE A 148 2.02 17.38 14.68
N ASN A 149 2.98 17.83 15.49
CA ASN A 149 3.44 19.21 15.45
C ASN A 149 4.05 19.46 14.07
N TYR A 150 3.34 20.23 13.23
CA TYR A 150 3.78 20.70 11.90
C TYR A 150 5.20 21.32 11.90
N ALA A 151 5.74 21.67 13.07
CA ALA A 151 7.07 22.24 13.25
C ALA A 151 8.24 21.24 13.15
N ASN A 152 8.03 19.91 13.25
CA ASN A 152 9.13 18.93 13.37
C ASN A 152 9.14 17.78 12.35
N THR A 153 8.23 17.75 11.39
CA THR A 153 8.26 16.77 10.30
C THR A 153 8.96 17.35 9.08
N SER A 154 10.23 16.97 8.88
CA SER A 154 10.88 17.12 7.57
C SER A 154 10.23 16.13 6.59
N LEU A 155 9.69 16.66 5.49
CA LEU A 155 9.36 15.88 4.29
C LEU A 155 10.63 15.27 3.68
#